data_AF-A0A6V8CLX1-F1
#
_entry.id   AF-A0A6V8CLX1-F1
#
_cell.length_a   1.000
_cell.length_b   1.000
_cell.length_c   1.000
_cell.angle_alpha   90.00
_cell.angle_beta   90.00
_cell.angle_gamma   90.00
#
_symmetry.space_group_name_H-M   'P 1'
#
loop_
_entity.id
_entity.type
_entity.pdbx_description
1 polymer ?
#
loop_
_entity_poly.entity_id
_entity_poly.type
_entity_poly.pdbx_seq_one_letter_code
_entity_poly.pdbx_strand_id
1 'polypeptide(L)'
;MKTALLLLGFNRLDYFEKTIKSLEKNAEAHQADLHVYLDGGPNAKQSEIISMVNESNFQDPVIVTRDENWGIGRHLIDARREL
;
A
#
# COMPACT_ATOMS: atom_id res chain seq x y z
N MET A 1 8.42 -6.75 19.14
CA MET A 1 7.20 -6.71 18.31
C MET A 1 7.65 -6.72 16.86
N LYS A 2 6.97 -7.46 15.99
CA LYS A 2 7.17 -7.34 14.54
C LYS A 2 6.47 -6.05 14.10
N THR A 3 7.15 -5.22 13.31
CA THR A 3 6.62 -3.94 12.84
C THR A 3 6.24 -4.08 11.38
N ALA A 4 5.08 -3.55 11.00
CA ALA A 4 4.61 -3.52 9.62
C ALA A 4 4.29 -2.08 9.21
N LEU A 5 4.53 -1.77 7.94
CA LEU A 5 4.08 -0.55 7.29
C LEU A 5 2.83 -0.85 6.49
N LEU A 6 1.76 -0.11 6.74
CA LEU A 6 0.50 -0.23 6.02
C LEU A 6 0.28 0.99 5.13
N LEU A 7 0.19 0.75 3.81
CA LEU A 7 -0.20 1.76 2.83
C LEU A 7 -1.60 1.45 2.29
N LEU A 8 -2.47 2.44 2.34
CA LEU A 8 -3.85 2.36 1.85
C LEU A 8 -3.98 3.27 0.61
N GLY A 9 -4.37 2.71 -0.52
CA GLY A 9 -4.36 3.42 -1.82
C GLY A 9 -5.72 3.47 -2.52
N PHE A 10 -6.03 4.61 -3.13
CA PHE A 10 -7.13 4.82 -4.09
C PHE A 10 -6.88 6.09 -4.91
N ASN A 11 -6.75 5.98 -6.25
CA ASN A 11 -6.73 7.09 -7.21
C ASN A 11 -5.83 8.31 -6.86
N ARG A 12 -4.65 8.09 -6.26
CA ARG A 12 -3.73 9.16 -5.84
C ARG A 12 -2.28 8.81 -6.16
N LEU A 13 -2.00 8.61 -7.45
CA LEU A 13 -0.70 8.15 -7.94
C LEU A 13 0.46 9.05 -7.50
N ASP A 14 0.30 10.37 -7.58
CA ASP A 14 1.34 11.33 -7.22
C ASP A 14 1.69 11.32 -5.73
N TYR A 15 0.70 11.12 -4.85
CA TYR A 15 0.93 10.97 -3.43
C TYR A 15 1.55 9.61 -3.11
N PHE A 16 1.05 8.55 -3.74
CA PHE A 16 1.56 7.20 -3.54
C PHE A 16 3.03 7.09 -3.96
N GLU A 17 3.39 7.69 -5.10
CA GLU A 17 4.78 7.75 -5.59
C GLU A 17 5.70 8.48 -4.61
N LYS A 18 5.27 9.63 -4.10
CA LYS A 18 6.04 10.37 -3.08
C LYS A 18 6.22 9.54 -1.82
N THR A 19 5.18 8.84 -1.36
CA THR A 19 5.25 7.99 -0.18
C THR A 19 6.22 6.85 -0.36
N ILE A 20 6.12 6.09 -1.46
CA ILE A 20 7.06 4.99 -1.77
C ILE A 20 8.49 5.53 -1.84
N LYS A 21 8.76 6.56 -2.65
CA LYS A 21 10.10 7.15 -2.77
C LYS A 21 10.68 7.68 -1.46
N SER A 22 9.85 8.17 -0.55
CA SER A 22 10.28 8.58 0.79
C SER A 22 10.62 7.38 1.67
N LEU A 23 9.84 6.31 1.60
CA LEU A 23 10.09 5.08 2.35
C LEU A 23 11.32 4.33 1.83
N GLU A 24 11.55 4.29 0.51
CA GLU A 24 12.74 3.67 -0.08
C GLU A 24 14.06 4.29 0.42
N LYS A 25 14.03 5.59 0.76
CA LYS A 25 15.18 6.34 1.29
C LYS A 25 15.37 6.18 2.81
N ASN A 26 14.46 5.50 3.49
CA ASN A 26 14.48 5.29 4.93
C ASN A 26 15.01 3.89 5.24
N ALA A 27 16.18 3.77 5.86
CA ALA A 27 16.81 2.48 6.12
C ALA A 27 16.02 1.62 7.12
N GLU A 28 15.34 2.25 8.08
CA GLU A 28 14.50 1.59 9.07
C GLU A 28 13.20 1.05 8.47
N ALA A 29 12.68 1.67 7.41
CA ALA A 29 11.49 1.19 6.71
C ALA A 29 11.71 -0.21 6.11
N HIS A 30 12.94 -0.51 5.66
CA HIS A 30 13.34 -1.82 5.13
C HIS A 30 13.37 -2.94 6.18
N GLN A 31 13.26 -2.61 7.46
CA GLN A 31 13.20 -3.59 8.56
C GLN A 31 11.77 -4.01 8.90
N ALA A 32 10.76 -3.38 8.27
CA ALA A 32 9.36 -3.65 8.49
C ALA A 32 8.73 -4.35 7.26
N ASP A 33 7.74 -5.20 7.50
CA ASP A 33 6.98 -5.81 6.40
C ASP A 33 6.12 -4.72 5.72
N LEU A 34 6.17 -4.60 4.40
CA LEU A 34 5.35 -3.67 3.65
C LEU A 34 4.04 -4.33 3.21
N HIS A 35 2.92 -3.78 3.67
CA HIS A 35 1.58 -4.19 3.28
C HIS A 35 0.87 -3.05 2.56
N VAL A 36 0.36 -3.34 1.36
CA VAL A 36 -0.31 -2.38 0.50
C VAL A 36 -1.72 -2.88 0.21
N TYR A 37 -2.71 -2.14 0.70
CA TYR A 37 -4.11 -2.43 0.44
C TYR A 37 -4.69 -1.36 -0.49
N LEU A 38 -5.30 -1.80 -1.59
CA LEU A 38 -5.79 -0.92 -2.65
C LEU A 38 -7.29 -1.13 -2.85
N ASP A 39 -8.07 -0.08 -2.63
CA ASP A 39 -9.50 -0.11 -2.94
C ASP A 39 -9.74 -0.08 -4.44
N GLY A 40 -10.83 -0.74 -4.86
CA GLY A 40 -11.25 -0.82 -6.25
C GLY A 40 -12.30 0.22 -6.63
N GLY A 41 -12.94 0.00 -7.76
CA GLY A 41 -13.98 0.89 -8.30
C GLY A 41 -13.48 1.86 -9.36
N PRO A 42 -14.36 2.77 -9.84
CA PRO A 42 -14.05 3.66 -10.95
C PRO A 42 -12.82 4.53 -10.65
N ASN A 43 -11.87 4.54 -11.59
CA ASN A 43 -10.61 5.27 -11.49
C ASN A 43 -9.69 4.85 -10.33
N ALA A 44 -9.80 3.63 -9.80
CA ALA A 44 -9.00 3.19 -8.65
C ALA A 44 -7.48 3.25 -8.86
N LYS A 45 -7.00 3.14 -10.10
CA LYS A 45 -5.57 3.15 -10.46
C LYS A 45 -4.75 2.03 -9.79
N GLN A 46 -5.39 0.90 -9.47
CA GLN A 46 -4.75 -0.22 -8.79
C GLN A 46 -3.55 -0.76 -9.58
N SER A 47 -3.70 -0.99 -10.89
CA SER A 47 -2.62 -1.49 -11.76
C SER A 47 -1.36 -0.62 -11.69
N GLU A 48 -1.53 0.70 -11.78
CA GLU A 48 -0.43 1.65 -11.76
C GLU A 48 0.25 1.69 -10.38
N ILE A 49 -0.53 1.61 -9.29
CA ILE A 49 0.03 1.53 -7.93
C ILE A 49 0.78 0.21 -7.72
N ILE A 50 0.25 -0.92 -8.21
CA ILE A 50 0.90 -2.23 -8.10
C ILE A 50 2.25 -2.23 -8.82
N SER A 51 2.31 -1.67 -10.04
CA SER A 51 3.58 -1.54 -10.79
C SER A 51 4.60 -0.76 -9.96
N MET A 52 4.19 0.38 -9.41
CA MET A 52 5.05 1.24 -8.59
C MET A 52 5.58 0.54 -7.32
N VAL A 53 4.77 -0.28 -6.67
CA VAL A 53 5.20 -1.06 -5.50
C VAL A 53 6.16 -2.17 -5.90
N ASN A 54 5.90 -2.87 -7.00
CA ASN A 54 6.77 -3.94 -7.51
C ASN A 54 8.10 -3.42 -8.06
N GLU A 55 8.15 -2.17 -8.54
CA GLU A 55 9.36 -1.50 -8.99
C GLU A 55 10.19 -0.91 -7.82
N SER A 56 9.62 -0.87 -6.61
CA SER A 56 10.33 -0.36 -5.42
C SER A 56 11.39 -1.34 -4.92
N ASN A 57 12.28 -0.86 -4.06
CA ASN A 57 13.33 -1.69 -3.45
C ASN A 57 12.90 -2.43 -2.15
N PHE A 58 11.59 -2.49 -1.84
CA PHE A 58 11.06 -3.28 -0.73
C PHE A 58 11.07 -4.78 -1.06
N GLN A 59 11.45 -5.61 -0.08
CA GLN A 59 11.43 -7.06 -0.23
C GLN A 59 10.02 -7.61 0.01
N ASP A 60 9.54 -8.41 -0.94
CA ASP A 60 8.30 -9.19 -0.85
C ASP A 60 7.06 -8.43 -0.30
N PRO A 61 6.68 -7.27 -0.89
CA PRO A 61 5.53 -6.51 -0.43
C PRO A 61 4.24 -7.33 -0.57
N VAL A 62 3.41 -7.31 0.47
CA VAL A 62 2.08 -7.93 0.44
C VAL A 62 1.09 -6.94 -0.18
N ILE A 63 0.48 -7.32 -1.30
CA ILE A 63 -0.48 -6.47 -2.00
C ILE A 63 -1.86 -7.12 -1.96
N VAL A 64 -2.85 -6.38 -1.46
CA VAL A 64 -4.27 -6.80 -1.41
C VAL A 64 -5.11 -5.81 -2.19
N THR A 65 -5.87 -6.29 -3.17
CA THR A 65 -6.80 -5.47 -3.95
C THR A 65 -8.24 -5.77 -3.59
N ARG A 66 -9.10 -4.75 -3.66
CA ARG A 66 -10.55 -4.90 -3.56
C ARG A 66 -11.23 -4.57 -4.88
N ASP A 67 -12.44 -5.07 -5.06
CA ASP A 67 -13.24 -4.83 -6.27
C ASP A 67 -13.91 -3.45 -6.28
N GLU A 68 -14.23 -2.92 -5.10
CA GLU A 68 -14.96 -1.67 -4.90
C GLU A 68 -14.30 -0.79 -3.83
N ASN A 69 -14.76 0.47 -3.72
CA ASN A 69 -14.25 1.41 -2.74
C ASN A 69 -15.00 1.26 -1.41
N TRP A 70 -14.29 0.83 -0.37
CA TRP A 70 -14.85 0.59 0.96
C TRP A 70 -14.78 1.81 1.88
N GLY A 71 -14.06 2.86 1.45
CA GLY A 71 -13.74 4.00 2.28
C GLY A 71 -12.73 3.66 3.38
N ILE A 72 -12.07 4.69 3.92
CA ILE A 72 -10.93 4.52 4.82
C ILE A 72 -11.22 3.68 6.08
N GLY A 73 -12.43 3.80 6.65
CA GLY A 73 -12.78 3.14 7.91
C GLY A 73 -12.83 1.61 7.79
N ARG A 74 -13.61 1.10 6.83
CA ARG A 74 -13.73 -0.34 6.59
C ARG A 74 -12.42 -0.93 6.08
N HIS A 75 -11.73 -0.19 5.21
CA HIS A 75 -10.42 -0.54 4.69
C HIS A 75 -9.38 -0.75 5.81
N LEU A 76 -9.31 0.18 6.77
CA LEU A 76 -8.37 0.12 7.89
C LEU A 76 -8.70 -1.01 8.88
N ILE A 77 -9.99 -1.20 9.19
CA ILE A 77 -10.43 -2.28 10.11
C ILE A 77 -10.09 -3.64 9.53
N ASP A 78 -10.30 -3.82 8.23
CA ASP A 78 -10.00 -5.04 7.50
C ASP A 78 -8.50 -5.34 7.50
N ALA A 79 -7.67 -4.38 7.08
CA ALA A 79 -6.22 -4.53 7.11
C ALA A 79 -5.69 -4.88 8.51
N ARG A 80 -6.24 -4.29 9.58
CA ARG A 80 -5.83 -4.61 10.95
C ARG A 80 -6.21 -6.03 11.42
N ARG A 81 -7.21 -6.68 10.81
CA ARG A 81 -7.61 -8.05 11.18
C ARG A 81 -6.71 -9.09 10.55
N GLU A 82 -6.18 -8.80 9.37
CA GLU A 82 -5.37 -9.70 8.56
C GLU A 82 -3.85 -9.55 8.80
N LEU A 83 -3.42 -8.47 9.47
CA LEU A 83 -2.05 -8.18 9.91
C LEU A 83 -1.77 -8.68 11.34
#